data_AF-A0A1B1A5F7-F1
#
_entry.id   AF-A0A1B1A5F7-F1
#
_cell.length_a   1.000
_cell.length_b   1.000
_cell.length_c   1.000
_cell.angle_alpha   90.00
_cell.angle_beta   90.00
_cell.angle_gamma   90.00
#
_symmetry.space_group_name_H-M   'P 1'
#
loop_
_entity.id
_entity.type
_entity.pdbx_description
1 polymer ?
#
loop_
_entity_poly.entity_id
_entity_poly.type
_entity_poly.pdbx_seq_one_letter_code
_entity_poly.pdbx_strand_id
1 'polypeptide(L)'
;MTHLIRTTALVATMATAAGASTMVQEIEVTADASALKNSEAVSVWSELETDLETALAAQLVDQIADKEMEDAAEIDIEIDTVALASSLEAEMGIADSVLEGDVSVDLPGSQYDQRYTLTVSAEQANVYYPEGTDVTTLNVGSEVFYTAMVDAFATHVAEKLK
;
A
#
# COMPACT_ATOMS: atom_id res chain seq x y z
N MET A 1 32.93 -62.13 19.77
CA MET A 1 32.80 -60.72 20.20
C MET A 1 32.16 -59.95 19.06
N THR A 2 30.88 -59.61 19.19
CA THR A 2 30.07 -59.04 18.12
C THR A 2 30.13 -57.52 18.23
N HIS A 3 30.82 -56.85 17.31
CA HIS A 3 30.87 -55.39 17.26
C HIS A 3 29.69 -54.86 16.43
N LEU A 4 28.76 -54.15 17.08
CA LEU A 4 27.66 -53.45 16.44
C LEU A 4 28.15 -52.09 15.94
N ILE A 5 28.11 -51.88 14.63
CA ILE A 5 28.35 -50.60 13.96
C ILE A 5 27.10 -49.74 14.16
N ARG A 6 27.24 -48.59 14.83
CA ARG A 6 26.20 -47.56 14.92
C ARG A 6 26.44 -46.51 13.84
N THR A 7 25.73 -46.65 12.73
CA THR A 7 25.64 -45.63 11.68
C THR A 7 24.56 -44.63 12.10
N THR A 8 24.96 -43.45 12.57
CA THR A 8 24.04 -42.33 12.80
C THR A 8 23.80 -41.64 11.47
N ALA A 9 22.64 -41.88 10.85
CA ALA A 9 22.20 -41.13 9.69
C ALA A 9 21.69 -39.75 10.16
N LEU A 10 22.46 -38.70 9.86
CA LEU A 10 22.02 -37.32 10.00
C LEU A 10 21.06 -37.02 8.84
N VAL A 11 19.76 -36.99 9.12
CA VAL A 11 18.76 -36.51 8.17
C VAL A 11 18.82 -34.98 8.20
N ALA A 12 19.48 -34.40 7.21
CA ALA A 12 19.41 -32.96 6.96
C ALA A 12 18.02 -32.66 6.38
N THR A 13 17.10 -32.18 7.23
CA THR A 13 15.87 -31.56 6.78
C THR A 13 16.24 -30.23 6.11
N MET A 14 16.25 -30.20 4.79
CA MET A 14 16.29 -28.94 4.05
C MET A 14 14.97 -28.22 4.33
N ALA A 15 14.99 -27.21 5.20
CA ALA A 15 13.92 -26.25 5.28
C ALA A 15 13.86 -25.52 3.93
N THR A 16 12.82 -25.80 3.16
CA THR A 16 12.48 -25.02 1.98
C THR A 16 12.08 -23.63 2.46
N ALA A 17 12.99 -22.66 2.34
CA ALA A 17 12.64 -21.24 2.37
C ALA A 17 11.82 -20.92 1.11
N ALA A 18 10.56 -21.32 1.11
CA ALA A 18 9.57 -20.86 0.16
C ALA A 18 8.94 -19.58 0.73
N GLY A 19 8.87 -18.54 -0.10
CA GLY A 19 8.62 -17.13 0.26
C GLY A 19 7.65 -16.93 1.41
N ALA A 20 8.20 -16.52 2.56
CA ALA A 20 7.41 -15.93 3.62
C ALA A 20 7.10 -14.48 3.21
N SER A 21 5.83 -14.11 3.21
CA SER A 21 5.42 -12.72 3.02
C SER A 21 6.07 -11.84 4.09
N THR A 22 6.40 -10.60 3.73
CA THR A 22 7.05 -9.67 4.65
C THR A 22 6.07 -9.26 5.75
N MET A 23 6.46 -9.45 7.02
CA MET A 23 5.68 -8.96 8.16
C MET A 23 5.94 -7.47 8.36
N VAL A 24 4.92 -6.72 8.79
CA VAL A 24 4.95 -5.26 8.89
C VAL A 24 4.60 -4.84 10.31
N GLN A 25 5.45 -4.02 10.94
CA GLN A 25 5.21 -3.50 12.29
C GLN A 25 4.59 -2.11 12.31
N GLU A 26 4.89 -1.29 11.30
CA GLU A 26 4.50 0.12 11.25
C GLU A 26 4.18 0.53 9.82
N ILE A 27 3.15 1.37 9.70
CA ILE A 27 2.71 2.00 8.46
C ILE A 27 2.54 3.47 8.79
N GLU A 28 3.34 4.34 8.17
CA GLU A 28 3.22 5.78 8.29
C GLU A 28 2.88 6.37 6.91
N VAL A 29 1.83 7.18 6.86
CA VAL A 29 1.40 7.89 5.65
C VAL A 29 1.39 9.39 5.93
N THR A 30 2.08 10.15 5.08
CA THR A 30 2.09 11.61 5.12
C THR A 30 1.54 12.18 3.81
N ALA A 31 0.61 13.13 3.92
CA ALA A 31 -0.01 13.84 2.82
C ALA A 31 -0.38 15.27 3.23
N ASP A 32 0.35 16.27 2.71
CA ASP A 32 0.06 17.67 3.00
C ASP A 32 -1.18 18.17 2.24
N ALA A 33 -2.36 18.00 2.85
CA ALA A 33 -3.63 18.47 2.30
C ALA A 33 -3.71 20.00 2.14
N SER A 34 -2.75 20.79 2.65
CA SER A 34 -2.75 22.25 2.47
C SER A 34 -2.56 22.67 1.00
N ALA A 35 -2.06 21.76 0.15
CA ALA A 35 -1.95 21.94 -1.29
C ALA A 35 -3.34 21.99 -1.99
N LEU A 36 -4.37 21.35 -1.42
CA LEU A 36 -5.71 21.29 -2.00
C LEU A 36 -6.42 22.65 -1.87
N LYS A 37 -6.86 23.24 -2.99
CA LYS A 37 -7.62 24.52 -3.01
C LYS A 37 -9.09 24.35 -3.38
N ASN A 38 -9.45 23.26 -4.04
CA ASN A 38 -10.83 22.95 -4.40
C ASN A 38 -11.63 22.53 -3.14
N SER A 39 -12.73 23.22 -2.84
CA SER A 39 -13.53 22.96 -1.63
C SER A 39 -14.20 21.59 -1.62
N GLU A 40 -14.60 21.06 -2.79
CA GLU A 40 -15.17 19.72 -2.90
C GLU A 40 -14.09 18.66 -2.65
N ALA A 41 -12.90 18.85 -3.21
CA ALA A 41 -11.76 17.98 -2.95
C ALA A 41 -11.36 18.00 -1.46
N VAL A 42 -11.24 19.18 -0.85
CA VAL A 42 -10.92 19.31 0.58
C VAL A 42 -11.93 18.56 1.45
N SER A 43 -13.20 18.53 1.06
CA SER A 43 -14.25 17.86 1.86
C SER A 43 -14.15 16.34 1.91
N VAL A 44 -13.43 15.71 0.97
CA VAL A 44 -13.31 14.24 0.91
C VAL A 44 -11.87 13.75 1.05
N TRP A 45 -10.88 14.53 0.61
CA TRP A 45 -9.46 14.13 0.62
C TRP A 45 -8.71 14.57 1.89
N SER A 46 -9.37 15.26 2.85
CA SER A 46 -8.71 15.72 4.08
C SER A 46 -8.29 14.60 5.02
N GLU A 47 -8.89 13.41 4.90
CA GLU A 47 -8.60 12.23 5.73
C GLU A 47 -7.70 11.21 5.02
N LEU A 48 -7.10 11.61 3.88
CA LEU A 48 -6.32 10.73 3.00
C LEU A 48 -5.23 9.94 3.73
N GLU A 49 -4.48 10.57 4.63
CA GLU A 49 -3.42 9.89 5.41
C GLU A 49 -3.97 8.70 6.18
N THR A 50 -5.00 8.95 6.99
CA THR A 50 -5.62 7.96 7.87
C THR A 50 -6.34 6.87 7.09
N ASP A 51 -7.00 7.23 6.00
CA ASP A 51 -7.72 6.27 5.16
C ASP A 51 -6.76 5.36 4.38
N LEU A 52 -5.64 5.89 3.86
CA LEU A 52 -4.61 5.08 3.21
C LEU A 52 -3.94 4.13 4.20
N GLU A 53 -3.59 4.60 5.40
CA GLU A 53 -3.02 3.76 6.45
C GLU A 53 -4.00 2.61 6.80
N THR A 54 -5.27 2.95 6.98
CA THR A 54 -6.34 1.98 7.30
C THR A 54 -6.54 0.98 6.16
N ALA A 55 -6.61 1.45 4.92
CA ALA A 55 -6.79 0.59 3.74
C ALA A 55 -5.60 -0.35 3.56
N LEU A 56 -4.37 0.13 3.77
CA LEU A 56 -3.17 -0.68 3.67
C LEU A 56 -3.09 -1.72 4.80
N ALA A 57 -3.40 -1.33 6.04
CA ALA A 57 -3.50 -2.25 7.16
C ALA A 57 -4.56 -3.34 6.92
N ALA A 58 -5.69 -3.00 6.32
CA ALA A 58 -6.72 -3.98 5.95
C ALA A 58 -6.22 -4.98 4.89
N GLN A 59 -5.43 -4.53 3.90
CA GLN A 59 -4.82 -5.40 2.89
C GLN A 59 -3.72 -6.32 3.45
N LEU A 60 -3.11 -5.92 4.56
CA LEU A 60 -1.99 -6.58 5.22
C LEU A 60 -2.38 -7.24 6.55
N VAL A 61 -3.68 -7.47 6.79
CA VAL A 61 -4.17 -7.97 8.09
C VAL A 61 -3.48 -9.26 8.57
N ASP A 62 -3.13 -10.15 7.64
CA ASP A 62 -2.43 -11.42 7.93
C ASP A 62 -0.89 -11.26 7.99
N GLN A 63 -0.37 -10.06 7.75
CA GLN A 63 1.04 -9.68 7.72
C GLN A 63 1.40 -8.64 8.80
N ILE A 64 0.47 -8.23 9.65
CA ILE A 64 0.78 -7.36 10.79
C ILE A 64 1.58 -8.15 11.82
N ALA A 65 2.78 -7.65 12.12
CA ALA A 65 3.69 -8.28 13.07
C ALA A 65 3.15 -8.21 14.50
N ASP A 66 3.36 -9.29 15.25
CA ASP A 66 3.20 -9.24 16.69
C ASP A 66 4.27 -8.32 17.30
N LYS A 67 3.92 -7.61 18.38
CA LYS A 67 4.81 -6.66 19.08
C LYS A 67 6.14 -7.24 19.57
N GLU A 68 6.28 -8.55 19.59
CA GLU A 68 7.48 -9.27 20.05
C GLU A 68 8.36 -9.75 18.87
N MET A 69 7.99 -9.47 17.62
CA MET A 69 8.76 -9.84 16.44
C MET A 69 9.88 -8.82 16.21
N GLU A 70 11.14 -9.27 16.25
CA GLU A 70 12.32 -8.39 16.16
C GLU A 70 12.80 -8.09 14.73
N ASP A 71 12.09 -8.55 13.69
CA ASP A 71 12.47 -8.39 12.27
C ASP A 71 11.24 -8.13 11.38
N ALA A 72 10.41 -7.13 11.72
CA ALA A 72 9.28 -6.69 10.90
C ALA A 72 9.57 -5.36 10.17
N ALA A 73 9.00 -5.22 8.98
CA ALA A 73 9.22 -4.07 8.11
C ALA A 73 8.46 -2.83 8.56
N GLU A 74 9.01 -1.66 8.26
CA GLU A 74 8.35 -0.36 8.39
C GLU A 74 8.04 0.17 6.99
N ILE A 75 6.83 0.70 6.80
CA ILE A 75 6.38 1.26 5.52
C ILE A 75 6.16 2.76 5.72
N ASP A 76 6.89 3.57 4.97
CA ASP A 76 6.68 5.01 4.88
C ASP A 76 6.12 5.38 3.51
N ILE A 77 5.05 6.16 3.49
CA ILE A 77 4.44 6.66 2.26
C ILE A 77 4.33 8.18 2.33
N GLU A 78 4.96 8.87 1.39
CA GLU A 78 4.84 10.31 1.20
C GLU A 78 4.03 10.60 -0.07
N ILE A 79 2.82 11.13 0.09
CA ILE A 79 1.93 11.46 -1.02
C ILE A 79 2.31 12.81 -1.63
N ASP A 80 2.44 12.85 -2.96
CA ASP A 80 2.57 14.10 -3.71
C ASP A 80 1.20 14.77 -3.83
N THR A 81 0.86 15.56 -2.81
CA THR A 81 -0.40 16.31 -2.77
C THR A 81 -0.44 17.47 -3.76
N VAL A 82 0.71 17.89 -4.33
CA VAL A 82 0.75 18.91 -5.38
C VAL A 82 0.33 18.29 -6.72
N ALA A 83 0.82 17.09 -7.03
CA ALA A 83 0.38 16.32 -8.19
C ALA A 83 -1.13 16.00 -8.08
N LEU A 84 -1.57 15.55 -6.91
CA LEU A 84 -2.99 15.33 -6.63
C LEU A 84 -3.81 16.60 -6.84
N ALA A 85 -3.46 17.71 -6.18
CA ALA A 85 -4.16 18.99 -6.29
C ALA A 85 -4.26 19.46 -7.75
N SER A 86 -3.15 19.39 -8.49
CA SER A 86 -3.10 19.77 -9.91
C SER A 86 -4.06 18.92 -10.75
N SER A 87 -4.16 17.63 -10.45
CA SER A 87 -5.01 16.69 -11.17
C SER A 87 -6.51 16.83 -10.83
N LEU A 88 -6.83 17.29 -9.61
CA LEU A 88 -8.21 17.54 -9.17
C LEU A 88 -8.71 18.94 -9.59
N GLU A 89 -7.82 19.87 -9.89
CA GLU A 89 -8.17 21.20 -10.44
C GLU A 89 -8.40 21.19 -11.95
N ALA A 90 -8.07 20.09 -12.64
CA ALA A 90 -8.28 19.95 -14.07
C ALA A 90 -9.77 20.05 -14.43
N GLU A 91 -10.10 21.01 -15.30
CA GLU A 91 -11.47 21.38 -15.70
C GLU A 91 -12.25 20.24 -16.41
N MET A 92 -11.57 19.14 -16.76
CA MET A 92 -12.11 18.04 -17.59
C MET A 92 -12.68 16.85 -16.81
N GLY A 93 -12.77 16.93 -15.48
CA GLY A 93 -13.30 15.87 -14.63
C GLY A 93 -12.20 14.95 -14.08
N ILE A 94 -12.59 13.80 -13.53
CA ILE A 94 -11.67 12.91 -12.79
C ILE A 94 -10.77 12.03 -13.68
N ALA A 95 -10.94 12.05 -15.00
CA ALA A 95 -10.27 11.10 -15.90
C ALA A 95 -8.74 11.22 -15.89
N ASP A 96 -8.23 12.44 -15.73
CA ASP A 96 -6.80 12.74 -15.66
C ASP A 96 -6.27 12.77 -14.21
N SER A 97 -7.12 12.43 -13.24
CA SER A 97 -6.75 12.45 -11.83
C SER A 97 -5.78 11.32 -11.49
N VAL A 98 -4.75 11.67 -10.71
CA VAL A 98 -3.72 10.73 -10.25
C VAL A 98 -3.48 10.88 -8.75
N LEU A 99 -3.19 9.76 -8.10
CA LEU A 99 -2.64 9.70 -6.76
C LEU A 99 -1.22 9.15 -6.86
N GLU A 100 -0.26 10.01 -6.58
CA GLU A 100 1.17 9.69 -6.64
C GLU A 100 1.77 9.78 -5.25
N GLY A 101 2.70 8.87 -4.94
CA GLY A 101 3.47 8.93 -3.71
C GLY A 101 4.76 8.13 -3.80
N ASP A 102 5.73 8.54 -3.01
CA ASP A 102 6.96 7.81 -2.79
C ASP A 102 6.77 6.81 -1.66
N VAL A 103 7.08 5.54 -1.93
CA VAL A 103 6.95 4.44 -0.98
C VAL A 103 8.34 3.96 -0.60
N SER A 104 8.62 3.92 0.69
CA SER A 104 9.80 3.32 1.28
C SER A 104 9.39 2.14 2.16
N VAL A 105 10.09 1.02 2.01
CA VAL A 105 9.92 -0.15 2.87
C VAL A 105 11.27 -0.46 3.48
N ASP A 106 11.42 -0.17 4.76
CA ASP A 106 12.60 -0.53 5.56
C ASP A 106 12.48 -2.00 5.95
N LEU A 107 13.49 -2.79 5.59
CA LEU A 107 13.52 -4.23 5.88
C LEU A 107 14.61 -4.49 6.94
N PRO A 108 14.25 -4.93 8.16
CA PRO A 108 15.23 -5.11 9.23
C PRO A 108 16.28 -6.15 8.85
N GLY A 109 17.54 -5.82 9.13
CA GLY A 109 18.69 -6.67 8.82
C GLY A 109 19.03 -6.79 7.32
N SER A 110 18.26 -6.14 6.44
CA SER A 110 18.55 -6.04 5.01
C SER A 110 19.44 -4.84 4.71
N GLN A 111 20.26 -4.93 3.67
CA GLN A 111 20.93 -3.76 3.06
C GLN A 111 20.13 -3.21 1.86
N TYR A 112 18.91 -3.71 1.68
CA TYR A 112 18.08 -3.52 0.50
C TYR A 112 16.69 -3.04 0.92
N ASP A 113 16.61 -1.82 1.43
CA ASP A 113 15.33 -1.12 1.54
C ASP A 113 14.74 -0.97 0.14
N GLN A 114 13.42 -1.09 0.05
CA GLN A 114 12.73 -0.88 -1.22
C GLN A 114 12.25 0.56 -1.27
N ARG A 115 12.61 1.27 -2.34
CA ARG A 115 12.09 2.61 -2.60
C ARG A 115 11.60 2.72 -4.02
N TYR A 116 10.38 3.21 -4.20
CA TYR A 116 9.78 3.40 -5.50
C TYR A 116 8.67 4.44 -5.44
N THR A 117 8.48 5.17 -6.54
CA THR A 117 7.31 6.01 -6.74
C THR A 117 6.17 5.15 -7.28
N LEU A 118 4.99 5.27 -6.68
CA LEU A 118 3.76 4.66 -7.13
C LEU A 118 2.81 5.74 -7.63
N THR A 119 2.31 5.59 -8.85
CA THR A 119 1.28 6.45 -9.42
C THR A 119 0.07 5.59 -9.77
N VAL A 120 -1.08 5.94 -9.21
CA VAL A 120 -2.39 5.36 -9.56
C VAL A 120 -3.19 6.41 -10.33
N SER A 121 -3.71 6.03 -11.48
CA SER A 121 -4.63 6.85 -12.27
C SER A 121 -6.08 6.48 -12.01
N ALA A 122 -6.99 7.42 -12.26
CA ALA A 122 -8.44 7.16 -12.21
C ALA A 122 -8.85 5.97 -13.09
N GLU A 123 -8.22 5.79 -14.25
CA GLU A 123 -8.48 4.65 -15.13
C GLU A 123 -8.13 3.30 -14.47
N GLN A 124 -7.02 3.24 -13.75
CA GLN A 124 -6.62 2.03 -13.00
C GLN A 124 -7.55 1.77 -11.81
N ALA A 125 -8.02 2.83 -11.15
CA ALA A 125 -8.92 2.73 -10.00
C ALA A 125 -10.34 2.26 -10.39
N ASN A 126 -10.75 2.36 -11.66
CA ASN A 126 -12.08 1.94 -12.12
C ASN A 126 -12.46 0.51 -11.74
N VAL A 127 -11.48 -0.41 -11.61
CA VAL A 127 -11.74 -1.80 -11.24
C VAL A 127 -12.30 -1.94 -9.82
N TYR A 128 -12.09 -0.93 -8.97
CA TYR A 128 -12.55 -0.86 -7.58
C TYR A 128 -13.92 -0.18 -7.45
N TYR A 129 -14.51 0.30 -8.55
CA TYR A 129 -15.85 0.87 -8.50
C TYR A 129 -16.91 -0.21 -8.23
N PRO A 130 -17.94 0.09 -7.41
CA PRO A 130 -19.10 -0.76 -7.27
C PRO A 130 -19.76 -1.06 -8.63
N GLU A 131 -20.33 -2.27 -8.77
CA GLU A 131 -21.06 -2.62 -9.98
C GLU A 131 -22.20 -1.63 -10.26
N GLY A 132 -22.29 -1.17 -11.52
CA GLY A 132 -23.33 -0.22 -11.94
C GLY A 132 -23.00 1.25 -11.69
N THR A 133 -21.81 1.58 -11.21
CA THR A 133 -21.31 2.97 -11.12
C THR A 133 -21.32 3.64 -12.50
N ASP A 134 -21.99 4.80 -12.60
CA ASP A 134 -21.94 5.64 -13.79
C ASP A 134 -20.77 6.63 -13.69
N VAL A 135 -19.66 6.28 -14.32
CA VAL A 135 -18.41 7.07 -14.33
C VAL A 135 -18.59 8.49 -14.88
N THR A 136 -19.63 8.74 -15.69
CA THR A 136 -19.89 10.08 -16.26
C THR A 136 -20.44 11.08 -15.24
N THR A 137 -20.89 10.58 -14.08
CA THR A 137 -21.43 11.40 -12.99
C THR A 137 -20.41 11.68 -11.89
N LEU A 138 -19.25 11.02 -11.94
CA LEU A 138 -18.22 11.15 -10.92
C LEU A 138 -17.47 12.48 -11.07
N ASN A 139 -17.11 13.03 -9.92
CA ASN A 139 -16.31 14.24 -9.76
C ASN A 139 -15.32 14.07 -8.60
N VAL A 140 -14.48 15.07 -8.39
CA VAL A 140 -13.40 15.04 -7.39
C VAL A 140 -13.89 14.93 -5.95
N GLY A 141 -15.15 15.31 -5.67
CA GLY A 141 -15.82 15.15 -4.38
C GLY A 141 -16.64 13.87 -4.27
N SER A 142 -16.58 12.98 -5.26
CA SER A 142 -17.33 11.71 -5.22
C SER A 142 -16.62 10.70 -4.34
N GLU A 143 -17.28 10.27 -3.27
CA GLU A 143 -16.76 9.25 -2.34
C GLU A 143 -16.36 7.96 -3.06
N VAL A 144 -17.17 7.51 -4.03
CA VAL A 144 -16.86 6.33 -4.86
C VAL A 144 -15.53 6.47 -5.62
N PHE A 145 -15.24 7.67 -6.13
CA PHE A 145 -13.98 7.93 -6.82
C PHE A 145 -12.80 7.92 -5.83
N TYR A 146 -12.95 8.62 -4.71
CA TYR A 146 -11.96 8.68 -3.64
C TYR A 146 -11.60 7.29 -3.10
N THR A 147 -12.59 6.51 -2.66
CA THR A 147 -12.37 5.17 -2.09
C THR A 147 -11.65 4.26 -3.07
N ALA A 148 -12.02 4.29 -4.35
CA ALA A 148 -11.35 3.48 -5.36
C ALA A 148 -9.89 3.86 -5.59
N MET A 149 -9.55 5.15 -5.53
CA MET A 149 -8.15 5.62 -5.64
C MET A 149 -7.33 5.17 -4.44
N VAL A 150 -7.88 5.29 -3.23
CA VAL A 150 -7.24 4.83 -1.98
C VAL A 150 -7.04 3.31 -1.99
N ASP A 151 -8.09 2.55 -2.31
CA ASP A 151 -8.06 1.09 -2.36
C ASP A 151 -7.06 0.58 -3.42
N ALA A 152 -7.03 1.21 -4.59
CA ALA A 152 -6.09 0.88 -5.64
C ALA A 152 -4.64 1.11 -5.21
N PHE A 153 -4.35 2.25 -4.59
CA PHE A 153 -3.02 2.58 -4.09
C PHE A 153 -2.58 1.59 -3.00
N ALA A 154 -3.42 1.39 -1.97
CA ALA A 154 -3.16 0.47 -0.88
C ALA A 154 -2.95 -0.97 -1.38
N THR A 155 -3.76 -1.43 -2.34
CA THR A 155 -3.61 -2.76 -2.93
C THR A 155 -2.26 -2.91 -3.63
N HIS A 156 -1.86 -1.94 -4.46
CA HIS A 156 -0.58 -2.00 -5.17
C HIS A 156 0.63 -1.98 -4.24
N VAL A 157 0.58 -1.24 -3.13
CA VAL A 157 1.63 -1.29 -2.09
C VAL A 157 1.66 -2.68 -1.45
N ALA A 158 0.50 -3.19 -1.00
CA ALA A 158 0.40 -4.49 -0.35
C ALA A 158 0.87 -5.66 -1.26
N GLU A 159 0.57 -5.61 -2.56
CA GLU A 159 1.02 -6.61 -3.54
C GLU A 159 2.54 -6.73 -3.63
N LYS A 160 3.30 -5.68 -3.32
CA LYS A 160 4.78 -5.72 -3.31
C LYS A 160 5.35 -6.46 -2.10
N LEU A 161 4.53 -6.68 -1.07
CA LEU A 161 4.91 -7.28 0.21
C LEU A 161 4.45 -8.74 0.36
N LYS A 162 3.60 -9.21 -0.56
CA LYS A 162 2.95 -10.52 -0.53
C LYS A 162 3.78 -11.62 -1.18
#